data_AF-A0A524F727-F1
#
_entry.id   AF-A0A524F727-F1
#
_cell.length_a   1.000
_cell.length_b   1.000
_cell.length_c   1.000
_cell.angle_alpha   90.00
_cell.angle_beta   90.00
_cell.angle_gamma   90.00
#
_symmetry.space_group_name_H-M   'P 1'
#
loop_
_entity.id
_entity.type
_entity.pdbx_description
1 polymer ?
#
loop_
_entity_poly.entity_id
_entity_poly.type
_entity_poly.pdbx_seq_one_letter_code
_entity_poly.pdbx_strand_id
1 'polypeptide(L)'
;MSEKKEEKEQHELEKIRLKKMRALMESQKMQQAAKEKVNGIYDKIDFVLRAVMAPDAYNYLKKLKSTDPLVYQRIYGELVSPEVIQEIDYLVAVIRQRGAVARRIPLDVIIYLERKIKGIKSSIKVKQGDGEMMDLGSYLSK
;
A
#
# COMPACT_ATOMS: atom_id res chain seq x y z
N MET A 1 -25.21 -27.59 -55.91
CA MET A 1 -25.71 -27.87 -54.54
C MET A 1 -24.65 -27.67 -53.45
N SER A 2 -23.34 -27.59 -53.77
CA SER A 2 -22.24 -27.45 -52.78
C SER A 2 -22.00 -26.01 -52.31
N GLU A 3 -22.00 -25.03 -53.23
CA GLU A 3 -21.62 -23.63 -52.94
C GLU A 3 -22.50 -22.93 -51.90
N LYS A 4 -23.83 -23.15 -51.93
CA LYS A 4 -24.77 -22.57 -50.93
C LYS A 4 -24.57 -23.09 -49.50
N LYS A 5 -23.90 -24.24 -49.34
CA LYS A 5 -23.61 -24.84 -48.03
C LYS A 5 -22.34 -24.23 -47.44
N GLU A 6 -21.32 -24.04 -48.27
CA GLU A 6 -20.05 -23.42 -47.92
C GLU A 6 -20.21 -21.94 -47.53
N GLU A 7 -21.04 -21.17 -48.26
CA GLU A 7 -21.34 -19.78 -47.88
C GLU A 7 -22.04 -19.67 -46.52
N LYS A 8 -22.96 -20.60 -46.21
CA LYS A 8 -23.64 -20.64 -44.90
C LYS A 8 -22.68 -20.98 -43.78
N GLU A 9 -21.78 -21.94 -43.98
CA GLU A 9 -20.76 -22.31 -43.00
C GLU A 9 -19.78 -21.16 -42.75
N GLN A 10 -19.34 -20.46 -43.80
CA GLN A 10 -18.50 -19.26 -43.68
C GLN A 10 -19.20 -18.15 -42.89
N HIS A 11 -20.49 -17.90 -43.16
CA HIS A 11 -21.25 -16.86 -42.48
C HIS A 11 -21.51 -17.18 -40.99
N GLU A 12 -21.65 -18.45 -40.63
CA GLU A 12 -21.75 -18.90 -39.23
C GLU A 12 -20.38 -18.85 -38.52
N LEU A 13 -19.29 -19.23 -39.20
CA LEU A 13 -17.92 -19.07 -38.69
C LEU A 13 -17.58 -17.60 -38.41
N GLU A 14 -18.03 -16.70 -39.28
CA GLU A 14 -17.81 -15.26 -39.13
C GLU A 14 -18.59 -14.69 -37.93
N LYS A 15 -19.85 -15.10 -37.74
CA LYS A 15 -20.62 -14.78 -36.53
C LYS A 15 -19.94 -15.29 -35.25
N ILE A 16 -19.39 -16.51 -35.27
CA ILE A 16 -18.67 -17.08 -34.14
C ILE A 16 -17.39 -16.28 -33.85
N ARG A 17 -16.63 -15.90 -34.89
CA ARG A 17 -15.45 -15.02 -34.75
C ARG A 17 -15.82 -13.67 -34.14
N LEU A 18 -16.88 -13.03 -34.63
CA LEU A 18 -17.34 -11.74 -34.13
C LEU A 18 -17.78 -11.83 -32.67
N LYS A 19 -18.49 -12.89 -32.29
CA LYS A 19 -18.92 -13.15 -30.91
C LYS A 19 -17.72 -13.39 -29.98
N LYS A 20 -16.71 -14.17 -30.42
CA LYS A 20 -15.47 -14.37 -29.66
C LYS A 20 -14.66 -13.09 -29.53
N MET A 21 -14.55 -12.30 -30.58
CA MET A 21 -13.85 -11.01 -30.57
C MET A 21 -14.52 -10.00 -29.62
N ARG A 22 -15.86 -9.94 -29.60
CA ARG A 22 -16.60 -9.12 -28.62
C ARG A 22 -16.36 -9.58 -27.18
N ALA A 23 -16.43 -10.89 -26.91
CA ALA A 23 -16.16 -11.43 -25.58
C ALA A 23 -14.72 -11.15 -25.11
N LEU A 24 -13.74 -11.25 -26.02
CA LEU A 24 -12.35 -10.88 -25.75
C LEU A 24 -12.20 -9.38 -25.45
N MET A 25 -12.85 -8.50 -26.23
CA MET A 25 -12.83 -7.06 -25.95
C MET A 25 -13.50 -6.72 -24.61
N GLU A 26 -14.66 -7.29 -24.29
CA GLU A 26 -15.35 -7.05 -23.03
C GLU A 26 -14.51 -7.51 -21.83
N SER A 27 -13.90 -8.70 -21.90
CA SER A 27 -13.02 -9.20 -20.85
C SER A 27 -11.76 -8.32 -20.67
N GLN A 28 -11.15 -7.85 -21.76
CA GLN A 28 -10.03 -6.90 -21.69
C GLN A 28 -10.45 -5.56 -21.07
N LYS A 29 -11.62 -5.05 -21.44
CA LYS A 29 -12.16 -3.78 -20.92
C LYS A 29 -12.46 -3.87 -19.43
N MET A 30 -13.01 -5.00 -18.97
CA MET A 30 -13.22 -5.28 -17.54
C MET A 30 -11.89 -5.36 -16.78
N GLN A 31 -10.87 -6.02 -17.33
CA GLN A 31 -9.54 -6.10 -16.72
C GLN A 31 -8.85 -4.73 -16.65
N GLN A 32 -8.96 -3.91 -17.69
CA GLN A 32 -8.43 -2.54 -17.69
C GLN A 32 -9.14 -1.66 -16.66
N ALA A 33 -10.47 -1.67 -16.63
CA ALA A 33 -11.25 -0.91 -15.64
C ALA A 33 -10.93 -1.34 -14.19
N ALA A 34 -10.68 -2.63 -13.96
CA ALA A 34 -10.24 -3.13 -12.67
C ALA A 34 -8.84 -2.60 -12.30
N LYS A 35 -7.88 -2.62 -13.23
CA LYS A 35 -6.53 -2.09 -13.02
C LYS A 35 -6.53 -0.57 -12.74
N GLU A 36 -7.31 0.19 -13.50
CA GLU A 36 -7.45 1.64 -13.30
C GLU A 36 -8.04 1.98 -11.94
N LYS A 37 -9.07 1.23 -11.51
CA LYS A 37 -9.63 1.38 -10.15
C LYS A 37 -8.59 1.10 -9.06
N VAL A 38 -7.81 0.03 -9.21
CA VAL A 38 -6.76 -0.35 -8.25
C VAL A 38 -5.68 0.73 -8.17
N ASN A 39 -5.20 1.25 -9.31
CA ASN A 39 -4.23 2.34 -9.34
C ASN A 39 -4.79 3.60 -8.67
N GLY A 40 -6.06 3.93 -8.92
CA GLY A 40 -6.72 5.07 -8.29
C GLY A 40 -6.81 4.98 -6.76
N ILE A 41 -6.93 3.77 -6.20
CA ILE A 41 -6.90 3.58 -4.74
C ILE A 41 -5.49 3.84 -4.19
N TYR A 42 -4.45 3.29 -4.84
CA TYR A 42 -3.06 3.52 -4.41
C TYR A 42 -2.65 4.98 -4.47
N ASP A 43 -3.09 5.72 -5.49
CA ASP A 43 -2.81 7.16 -5.62
C ASP A 43 -3.48 7.96 -4.50
N LYS A 44 -4.72 7.58 -4.12
CA LYS A 44 -5.42 8.19 -2.98
C LYS A 44 -4.71 7.89 -1.67
N ILE A 45 -4.26 6.65 -1.46
CA ILE A 45 -3.50 6.28 -0.27
C ILE A 45 -2.19 7.06 -0.20
N ASP A 46 -1.45 7.16 -1.31
CA ASP A 46 -0.21 7.94 -1.35
C ASP A 46 -0.44 9.42 -1.02
N PHE A 47 -1.52 10.01 -1.56
CA PHE A 47 -1.95 11.36 -1.23
C PHE A 47 -2.24 11.52 0.27
N VAL A 48 -3.01 10.59 0.86
CA VAL A 48 -3.33 10.62 2.29
C VAL A 48 -2.08 10.47 3.14
N LEU A 49 -1.22 9.49 2.85
CA LEU A 49 0.05 9.27 3.56
C LEU A 49 0.94 10.52 3.51
N ARG A 50 1.04 11.17 2.35
CA ARG A 50 1.81 12.42 2.21
C ARG A 50 1.25 13.57 3.04
N ALA A 51 -0.06 13.61 3.26
CA ALA A 51 -0.72 14.64 4.07
C ALA A 51 -0.62 14.38 5.58
N VAL A 52 -0.71 13.10 6.00
CA VAL A 52 -0.69 12.71 7.42
C VAL A 52 0.71 12.49 7.98
N MET A 53 1.72 12.30 7.14
CA MET A 53 3.11 12.08 7.58
C MET A 53 3.94 13.37 7.51
N ALA A 54 4.93 13.48 8.39
CA ALA A 54 5.97 14.48 8.24
C ALA A 54 6.79 14.19 6.96
N PRO A 55 7.34 15.22 6.28
CA PRO A 55 8.02 15.01 4.99
C PRO A 55 9.19 14.03 5.07
N ASP A 56 9.97 14.11 6.15
CA ASP A 56 11.08 13.20 6.46
C ASP A 56 10.59 11.77 6.73
N ALA A 57 9.52 11.60 7.50
CA ALA A 57 8.89 10.31 7.76
C ALA A 57 8.42 9.64 6.46
N TYR A 58 7.74 10.39 5.59
CA TYR A 58 7.27 9.88 4.30
C TYR A 58 8.42 9.50 3.36
N ASN A 59 9.46 10.34 3.29
CA ASN A 59 10.66 10.04 2.49
C ASN A 59 11.38 8.79 3.02
N TYR A 60 11.45 8.63 4.34
CA TYR A 60 12.03 7.45 4.97
C TYR A 60 11.24 6.18 4.63
N LEU A 61 9.90 6.24 4.70
CA LEU A 61 9.02 5.14 4.30
C LEU A 61 9.21 4.78 2.81
N LYS A 62 9.35 5.78 1.92
CA LYS A 62 9.66 5.54 0.50
C LYS A 62 11.01 4.88 0.29
N LYS A 63 12.02 5.26 1.08
CA LYS A 63 13.35 4.63 1.04
C LYS A 63 13.27 3.18 1.53
N LEU A 64 12.51 2.90 2.60
CA LEU A 64 12.29 1.54 3.09
C LEU A 64 11.71 0.62 2.02
N LYS A 65 10.83 1.13 1.15
CA LYS A 65 10.26 0.37 0.04
C LYS A 65 11.33 -0.23 -0.88
N SER A 66 12.47 0.44 -1.08
CA SER A 66 13.57 -0.06 -1.90
C SER A 66 14.65 -0.78 -1.10
N THR A 67 14.92 -0.38 0.14
CA THR A 67 15.99 -0.97 0.95
C THR A 67 15.58 -2.23 1.69
N ASP A 68 14.34 -2.27 2.22
CA ASP A 68 13.80 -3.40 2.99
C ASP A 68 12.29 -3.55 2.73
N PRO A 69 11.92 -4.19 1.60
CA PRO A 69 10.53 -4.30 1.17
C PRO A 69 9.64 -5.05 2.16
N LEU A 70 10.18 -6.01 2.92
CA LEU A 70 9.42 -6.81 3.87
C LEU A 70 9.04 -5.98 5.10
N VAL A 71 9.98 -5.18 5.61
CA VAL A 71 9.70 -4.22 6.68
C VAL A 71 8.74 -3.15 6.19
N TYR A 72 8.94 -2.62 4.98
CA TYR A 72 8.01 -1.67 4.37
C TYR A 72 6.58 -2.23 4.33
N GLN A 73 6.37 -3.46 3.87
CA GLN A 73 5.03 -4.06 3.78
C GLN A 73 4.37 -4.18 5.16
N ARG A 74 5.13 -4.55 6.19
CA ARG A 74 4.61 -4.64 7.56
C ARG A 74 4.25 -3.27 8.12
N ILE A 75 5.11 -2.26 7.95
CA ILE A 75 4.80 -0.88 8.35
C ILE A 75 3.57 -0.37 7.59
N TYR A 76 3.51 -0.63 6.28
CA TYR A 76 2.39 -0.24 5.45
C TYR A 76 1.07 -0.87 5.92
N GLY A 77 1.08 -2.15 6.32
CA GLY A 77 -0.09 -2.83 6.88
C GLY A 77 -0.55 -2.27 8.23
N GLU A 78 0.38 -1.74 9.04
CA GLU A 78 0.06 -1.04 10.30
C GLU A 78 -0.53 0.37 10.03
N LEU A 79 -0.05 1.06 8.99
CA LEU A 79 -0.51 2.41 8.65
C LEU A 79 -1.80 2.43 7.83
N VAL A 80 -2.01 1.41 7.00
CA VAL A 80 -3.10 1.33 6.02
C VAL A 80 -3.90 0.07 6.30
N SER A 81 -4.79 0.15 7.28
CA SER A 81 -5.71 -0.93 7.62
C SER A 81 -6.85 -1.05 6.59
N PRO A 82 -7.58 -2.18 6.54
CA PRO A 82 -8.74 -2.34 5.66
C PRO A 82 -9.78 -1.23 5.81
N GLU A 83 -9.98 -0.74 7.03
CA GLU A 83 -10.90 0.37 7.33
C GLU A 83 -10.43 1.68 6.67
N VAL A 84 -9.12 1.95 6.68
CA VAL A 84 -8.55 3.12 6.00
C VAL A 84 -8.79 3.07 4.50
N ILE A 85 -8.71 1.88 3.90
CA ILE A 85 -8.95 1.69 2.46
C ILE A 85 -10.43 1.94 2.11
N GLN A 86 -11.35 1.48 2.95
CA GLN A 86 -12.79 1.69 2.74
C GLN A 86 -13.16 3.18 2.82
N GLU A 87 -12.55 3.91 3.75
CA GLU A 87 -12.82 5.33 3.99
C GLU A 87 -11.90 6.27 3.19
N ILE A 88 -11.13 5.76 2.22
CA ILE A 88 -10.06 6.54 1.58
C ILE A 88 -10.59 7.79 0.86
N ASP A 89 -11.75 7.70 0.23
CA ASP A 89 -12.38 8.82 -0.47
C ASP A 89 -12.84 9.91 0.50
N TYR A 90 -13.37 9.51 1.65
CA TYR A 90 -13.72 10.43 2.72
C TYR A 90 -12.48 11.12 3.28
N LEU A 91 -11.40 10.38 3.54
CA LEU A 91 -10.13 10.94 4.01
C LEU A 91 -9.56 11.97 3.03
N VAL A 92 -9.58 11.67 1.73
CA VAL A 92 -9.14 12.61 0.68
C VAL A 92 -10.00 13.89 0.71
N ALA A 93 -11.33 13.75 0.81
CA ALA A 93 -12.24 14.91 0.86
C ALA A 93 -11.98 15.79 2.09
N VAL A 94 -11.83 15.18 3.27
CA VAL A 94 -11.54 15.89 4.52
C VAL A 94 -10.20 16.64 4.44
N ILE A 95 -9.16 16.00 3.92
CA ILE A 95 -7.84 16.61 3.76
C ILE A 95 -7.89 17.80 2.80
N ARG A 96 -8.60 17.66 1.66
CA ARG A 96 -8.77 18.76 0.70
C ARG A 96 -9.53 19.95 1.29
N GLN A 97 -10.56 19.69 2.08
CA GLN A 97 -11.38 20.74 2.69
C GLN A 97 -10.62 21.49 3.79
N ARG A 98 -9.84 20.78 4.61
CA ARG A 98 -9.15 21.34 5.78
C ARG A 98 -7.72 21.80 5.51
N GLY A 99 -7.14 21.41 4.36
CA GLY A 99 -5.81 21.79 3.90
C GLY A 99 -4.64 21.08 4.62
N ALA A 100 -4.74 20.84 5.93
CA ALA A 100 -3.70 20.16 6.69
C ALA A 100 -4.25 19.30 7.84
N VAL A 101 -3.51 18.24 8.17
CA VAL A 101 -3.73 17.44 9.37
C VAL A 101 -2.95 18.06 10.53
N ALA A 102 -3.63 18.34 11.64
CA ALA A 102 -3.07 19.07 12.77
C ALA A 102 -1.89 18.37 13.46
N ARG A 103 -1.88 17.03 13.46
CA ARG A 103 -0.77 16.21 13.97
C ARG A 103 -0.32 15.26 12.88
N ARG A 104 0.93 15.44 12.45
CA ARG A 104 1.55 14.54 11.47
C ARG A 104 2.30 13.43 12.18
N ILE A 105 2.36 12.26 11.54
CA ILE A 105 3.17 11.13 11.95
C ILE A 105 4.65 11.52 11.78
N PRO A 106 5.42 11.64 12.88
CA PRO A 106 6.82 12.01 12.81
C PRO A 106 7.71 10.81 12.46
N LEU A 107 8.98 11.09 12.12
CA LEU A 107 9.94 10.09 11.64
C LEU A 107 10.26 9.01 12.70
N ASP A 108 10.35 9.43 13.96
CA ASP A 108 10.58 8.56 15.11
C ASP A 108 9.55 7.42 15.21
N VAL A 109 8.28 7.68 14.86
CA VAL A 109 7.23 6.66 14.82
C VAL A 109 7.54 5.60 13.75
N ILE A 110 8.00 6.00 12.56
CA ILE A 110 8.35 5.06 11.49
C ILE A 110 9.58 4.24 11.87
N ILE A 111 10.60 4.88 12.47
CA ILE A 111 11.79 4.20 12.99
C ILE A 111 11.41 3.23 14.11
N TYR A 112 10.49 3.61 15.00
CA TYR A 112 9.99 2.75 16.05
C TYR A 112 9.33 1.50 15.48
N LEU A 113 8.45 1.65 14.48
CA LEU A 113 7.79 0.52 13.82
C LEU A 113 8.80 -0.40 13.13
N GLU A 114 9.78 0.17 12.42
CA GLU A 114 10.88 -0.60 11.84
C GLU A 114 11.63 -1.42 12.90
N ARG A 115 12.06 -0.78 14.01
CA ARG A 115 12.80 -1.45 15.09
C ARG A 115 11.97 -2.55 15.73
N LYS A 116 10.67 -2.30 15.96
CA LYS A 116 9.73 -3.28 16.50
C LYS A 116 9.63 -4.49 15.57
N ILE A 117 9.48 -4.28 14.26
CA ILE A 117 9.40 -5.35 13.26
C ILE A 117 10.71 -6.14 13.18
N LYS A 118 11.85 -5.45 13.26
CA LYS A 118 13.19 -6.06 13.26
C LYS A 118 13.56 -6.72 14.59
N GLY A 119 12.72 -6.62 15.63
CA GLY A 119 13.00 -7.16 16.96
C GLY A 119 14.13 -6.44 17.70
N ILE A 120 14.48 -5.21 17.29
CA ILE A 120 15.53 -4.41 17.93
C ILE A 120 14.96 -3.82 19.22
N LYS A 121 15.34 -4.39 20.35
CA LYS A 121 14.97 -3.88 21.68
C LYS A 121 15.66 -2.53 21.94
N SER A 122 14.95 -1.60 22.57
CA SER A 122 15.54 -0.40 23.15
C SER A 122 16.39 -0.82 24.35
N SER A 123 17.71 -0.62 24.29
CA SER A 123 18.58 -0.73 25.45
C SER A 123 18.88 0.67 25.98
N ILE A 124 18.62 0.90 27.26
CA ILE A 124 19.04 2.11 27.96
C ILE A 124 20.18 1.67 28.87
N LYS A 125 21.39 2.16 28.62
CA LYS A 125 22.53 1.84 29.49
C LYS A 125 22.54 2.79 30.69
N VAL A 126 22.59 2.21 31.89
CA VAL A 126 22.69 2.88 33.18
C VAL A 126 24.06 2.57 33.77
N LYS A 127 24.73 3.59 34.29
CA LYS A 127 26.00 3.42 35.01
C LYS A 127 25.71 3.01 36.46
N GLN A 128 26.16 1.84 36.87
CA GLN A 128 26.12 1.43 38.28
C GLN A 128 27.16 2.19 39.11
N GLY A 129 27.00 2.17 40.43
CA GLY A 129 27.88 2.88 41.37
C GLY A 129 29.34 2.41 41.33
N ASP A 130 29.60 1.22 40.79
CA ASP A 130 30.93 0.64 40.51
C ASP A 130 31.53 1.08 39.16
N GLY A 131 30.77 1.80 38.34
CA GLY A 131 31.18 2.29 37.03
C GLY A 131 30.85 1.37 35.86
N GLU A 132 30.28 0.17 36.10
CA GLU A 132 29.85 -0.72 35.02
C GLU A 132 28.55 -0.24 34.37
N MET A 133 28.47 -0.40 33.04
CA MET A 133 27.28 -0.04 32.27
C MET A 133 26.35 -1.24 32.15
N MET A 134 25.18 -1.16 32.76
CA MET A 134 24.13 -2.19 32.77
C MET A 134 22.91 -1.71 31.96
N ASP A 135 22.15 -2.63 31.36
CA ASP A 135 20.86 -2.27 30.76
C ASP A 135 19.80 -1.95 31.83
N LEU A 136 18.99 -0.91 31.61
CA LEU A 136 17.96 -0.42 32.53
C LEU A 136 16.94 -1.51 32.89
N GLY A 137 16.59 -2.37 31.93
CA GLY A 137 15.67 -3.49 32.20
C GLY A 137 16.23 -4.43 33.26
N SER A 138 17.51 -4.79 33.13
CA SER A 138 18.23 -5.61 34.12
C SER A 138 18.43 -4.88 35.46
N TYR A 139 18.60 -3.55 35.42
CA TYR A 139 18.74 -2.72 36.62
C TYR A 139 17.46 -2.67 37.45
N LEU A 140 16.30 -2.54 36.80
CA LEU A 140 14.99 -2.45 37.46
C LEU A 140 14.46 -3.82 37.95
N SER A 141 15.01 -4.93 37.46
CA SER A 141 14.65 -6.28 37.89
C SER A 141 15.42 -6.80 39.10
N LYS A 142 16.37 -6.01 39.62
CA LYS A 142 17.07 -6.28 40.89
C LYS A 142 16.29 -5.69 42.06
#